data_AF-A0A7V6TKD9-F1
#
_entry.id   AF-A0A7V6TKD9-F1
#
_cell.length_a   1.000
_cell.length_b   1.000
_cell.length_c   1.000
_cell.angle_alpha   90.00
_cell.angle_beta   90.00
_cell.angle_gamma   90.00
#
_symmetry.space_group_name_H-M   'P 1'
#
loop_
_entity.id
_entity.type
_entity.pdbx_description
1 polymer ?
#
loop_
_entity_poly.entity_id
_entity_poly.type
_entity_poly.pdbx_seq_one_letter_code
_entity_poly.pdbx_strand_id
1 'polypeptide(L)'
;MSWIKNLPSLRLLGDLLVEKEKITKEQLAEALEYQKQKGVRLGAALAELGYITESDVLEVFSQHLEIPYVQRLDRRVLDGMGADYSFISEFPVDTITRLGVVPFKLEIETQIDQVTQVWKFHVILSDPWMYDEISMLV
;
A
#
# COMPACT_ATOMS: atom_id res chain seq x y z
N MET A 1 -8.35 -3.67 -13.72
CA MET A 1 -9.40 -3.50 -12.68
C MET A 1 -8.73 -2.77 -11.53
N SER A 2 -9.15 -1.54 -11.21
CA SER A 2 -8.49 -0.73 -10.17
C SER A 2 -8.88 -1.21 -8.76
N TRP A 3 -7.89 -1.63 -7.95
CA TRP A 3 -8.11 -2.22 -6.62
C TRP A 3 -8.72 -1.22 -5.62
N ILE A 4 -8.57 0.09 -5.88
CA ILE A 4 -9.18 1.17 -5.11
C ILE A 4 -10.71 1.04 -5.00
N LYS A 5 -11.34 0.43 -6.02
CA LYS A 5 -12.79 0.18 -6.06
C LYS A 5 -13.24 -0.85 -5.02
N ASN A 6 -12.30 -1.68 -4.54
CA ASN A 6 -12.52 -2.72 -3.55
C ASN A 6 -11.97 -2.35 -2.16
N LEU A 7 -11.61 -1.10 -1.88
CA LEU A 7 -11.20 -0.68 -0.53
C LEU A 7 -12.38 -0.75 0.46
N PRO A 8 -12.28 -1.45 1.60
CA PRO A 8 -13.35 -1.49 2.60
C PRO A 8 -13.71 -0.08 3.10
N SER A 9 -14.91 0.08 3.68
CA SER A 9 -15.32 1.32 4.33
C SER A 9 -14.53 1.51 5.64
N LEU A 10 -13.25 1.85 5.52
CA LEU A 10 -12.48 2.40 6.61
C LEU A 10 -12.99 3.82 6.79
N ARG A 11 -13.80 4.08 7.82
CA ARG A 11 -14.11 5.47 8.23
C ARG A 11 -12.82 6.30 8.35
N LEU A 12 -11.71 5.65 8.73
CA LEU A 12 -10.38 6.25 8.73
C LEU A 12 -9.88 6.73 7.37
N LEU A 13 -10.21 6.08 6.24
CA LEU A 13 -9.63 6.47 4.94
C LEU A 13 -10.14 7.84 4.47
N GLY A 14 -11.44 8.13 4.62
CA GLY A 14 -12.00 9.41 4.23
C GLY A 14 -11.39 10.55 5.05
N ASP A 15 -11.35 10.40 6.37
CA ASP A 15 -10.78 11.41 7.28
C ASP A 15 -9.27 11.57 7.05
N LEU A 16 -8.56 10.47 6.82
CA LEU A 16 -7.12 10.48 6.55
C LEU A 16 -6.81 11.15 5.19
N LEU A 17 -7.64 10.93 4.16
CA LEU A 17 -7.50 11.64 2.88
C LEU A 17 -7.72 13.15 3.04
N VAL A 18 -8.62 13.57 3.92
CA VAL A 18 -8.82 15.00 4.25
C VAL A 18 -7.63 15.54 5.07
N GLU A 19 -7.17 14.80 6.08
CA GLU A 19 -6.02 15.18 6.91
C GLU A 19 -4.75 15.37 6.09
N LYS A 20 -4.55 14.53 5.06
CA LYS A 20 -3.43 14.62 4.12
C LYS A 20 -3.69 15.54 2.93
N GLU A 21 -4.75 16.34 2.97
CA GLU A 21 -5.12 17.33 1.94
C GLU A 21 -5.30 16.73 0.53
N LYS A 22 -5.57 15.42 0.43
CA LYS A 22 -5.84 14.74 -0.85
C LYS A 22 -7.23 15.03 -1.39
N ILE A 23 -8.19 15.22 -0.48
CA ILE A 23 -9.55 15.63 -0.80
C ILE A 23 -10.03 16.69 0.19
N THR A 24 -11.03 17.47 -0.19
CA THR A 24 -11.70 18.39 0.74
C THR A 24 -12.84 17.71 1.49
N LYS A 25 -13.33 18.34 2.56
CA LYS A 25 -14.51 17.86 3.30
C LYS A 25 -15.76 17.81 2.42
N GLU A 26 -15.88 18.75 1.49
CA GLU A 26 -16.98 18.85 0.53
C GLU A 26 -16.92 17.68 -0.46
N GLN A 27 -15.74 17.37 -1.00
CA GLN A 27 -15.52 16.22 -1.88
C GLN A 27 -15.80 14.89 -1.16
N LEU A 28 -15.41 14.77 0.11
CA LEU A 28 -15.75 13.60 0.92
C LEU A 28 -17.26 13.47 1.13
N ALA A 29 -17.96 14.56 1.40
CA ALA A 29 -19.41 14.56 1.56
C ALA A 29 -20.14 14.15 0.26
N GLU A 30 -19.70 14.68 -0.89
CA GLU A 30 -20.21 14.29 -2.20
C GLU A 30 -19.98 12.81 -2.50
N ALA A 31 -18.79 12.30 -2.23
CA ALA A 31 -18.47 10.89 -2.43
C ALA A 31 -19.28 9.95 -1.52
N LEU A 32 -19.55 10.35 -0.27
CA LEU A 32 -20.43 9.59 0.64
C LEU A 32 -21.88 9.54 0.14
N GLU A 33 -22.36 10.61 -0.49
CA GLU A 33 -23.71 10.66 -1.07
C GLU A 33 -23.77 9.79 -2.33
N TYR A 34 -22.78 9.90 -3.22
CA TYR A 34 -22.62 9.04 -4.39
C TYR A 34 -22.56 7.55 -3.99
N GLN A 35 -21.79 7.24 -2.95
CA GLN A 35 -21.67 5.90 -2.38
C GLN A 35 -23.03 5.31 -2.01
N LYS A 36 -23.86 6.08 -1.29
CA LYS A 36 -25.20 5.65 -0.88
C LYS A 36 -26.13 5.43 -2.06
N GLN A 37 -26.11 6.34 -3.04
CA GLN A 37 -26.97 6.26 -4.22
C GLN A 37 -26.63 5.07 -5.13
N LYS A 38 -25.34 4.72 -5.25
CA LYS A 38 -24.86 3.66 -6.14
C LYS A 38 -24.63 2.31 -5.46
N GLY A 39 -24.63 2.27 -4.12
CA GLY A 39 -24.33 1.05 -3.37
C GLY A 39 -22.88 0.56 -3.54
N VAL A 40 -21.94 1.48 -3.79
CA VAL A 40 -20.53 1.17 -4.01
C VAL A 40 -19.70 1.38 -2.73
N ARG A 41 -18.39 1.10 -2.78
CA ARG A 41 -17.46 1.43 -1.69
C ARG A 41 -17.02 2.90 -1.80
N LEU A 42 -16.65 3.53 -0.68
CA LEU A 42 -16.23 4.93 -0.67
C LEU A 42 -15.03 5.19 -1.59
N GLY A 43 -14.03 4.30 -1.61
CA GLY A 43 -12.90 4.41 -2.54
C GLY A 43 -13.32 4.33 -4.01
N ALA A 44 -14.32 3.52 -4.34
CA ALA A 44 -14.90 3.48 -5.68
C ALA A 44 -15.60 4.78 -6.04
N ALA A 45 -16.40 5.34 -5.11
CA ALA A 45 -17.07 6.62 -5.31
C ALA A 45 -16.07 7.76 -5.53
N LEU A 46 -15.05 7.88 -4.66
CA LEU A 46 -14.00 8.89 -4.77
C LEU A 46 -13.21 8.78 -6.09
N ALA A 47 -12.92 7.56 -6.55
CA ALA A 47 -12.24 7.32 -7.82
C ALA A 47 -13.13 7.63 -9.04
N GLU A 48 -14.42 7.27 -9.00
CA GLU A 48 -15.37 7.52 -10.09
C GLU A 48 -15.74 8.99 -10.22
N LEU A 49 -15.72 9.74 -9.11
CA LEU A 49 -15.84 11.20 -9.10
C LEU A 49 -14.54 11.92 -9.49
N GLY A 50 -13.43 11.18 -9.64
CA GLY A 50 -12.15 11.72 -10.06
C GLY A 50 -11.38 12.49 -8.97
N TYR A 51 -11.72 12.28 -7.70
CA TYR A 51 -11.08 12.98 -6.58
C TYR A 51 -9.78 12.34 -6.10
N ILE A 52 -9.62 11.04 -6.32
CA ILE A 52 -8.42 10.30 -5.91
C ILE A 52 -7.94 9.36 -7.01
N THR A 53 -6.64 9.13 -7.02
CA THR A 53 -5.98 8.06 -7.79
C THR A 53 -5.51 6.93 -6.86
N GLU A 54 -5.06 5.81 -7.44
CA GLU A 54 -4.41 4.76 -6.66
C GLU A 54 -3.17 5.27 -5.93
N SER A 55 -2.38 6.13 -6.58
CA SER A 55 -1.18 6.71 -5.99
C SER A 55 -1.48 7.57 -4.76
N ASP A 56 -2.61 8.30 -4.76
CA ASP A 56 -3.00 9.11 -3.60
C ASP A 56 -3.29 8.25 -2.38
N VAL A 57 -3.96 7.12 -2.56
CA VAL A 57 -4.25 6.19 -1.46
C VAL A 57 -2.97 5.52 -0.95
N LEU A 58 -2.09 5.12 -1.85
CA LEU A 58 -0.82 4.47 -1.49
C LEU A 58 0.09 5.42 -0.70
N GLU A 59 0.17 6.69 -1.12
CA GLU A 59 0.92 7.72 -0.38
C GLU A 59 0.36 7.95 1.02
N VAL A 60 -0.97 8.02 1.13
CA VAL A 60 -1.65 8.23 2.41
C VAL A 60 -1.43 7.06 3.37
N PHE A 61 -1.52 5.82 2.89
CA PHE A 61 -1.21 4.63 3.68
C PHE A 61 0.27 4.54 4.03
N SER A 62 1.16 4.95 3.12
CA SER A 62 2.61 4.99 3.37
C SER A 62 2.91 5.85 4.59
N GLN A 63 2.34 7.05 4.62
CA GLN A 63 2.53 7.99 5.72
C GLN A 63 1.86 7.53 7.01
N HIS A 64 0.66 6.93 6.94
CA HIS A 64 -0.08 6.52 8.14
C HIS A 64 0.51 5.28 8.82
N LEU A 65 1.03 4.34 8.04
CA LEU A 65 1.62 3.11 8.54
C LEU A 65 3.13 3.23 8.79
N GLU A 66 3.73 4.37 8.43
CA GLU A 66 5.19 4.58 8.44
C GLU A 66 5.94 3.54 7.61
N ILE A 67 5.33 3.15 6.48
CA ILE A 67 5.86 2.16 5.56
C ILE A 67 6.17 2.82 4.22
N PRO A 68 7.40 2.73 3.69
CA PRO A 68 7.73 3.30 2.39
C PRO A 68 6.96 2.60 1.26
N TYR A 69 6.35 3.40 0.39
CA TYR A 69 5.81 2.96 -0.90
C TYR A 69 6.77 3.33 -2.02
N VAL A 70 6.96 2.44 -2.98
CA VAL A 70 7.75 2.70 -4.19
C VAL A 70 6.85 2.59 -5.43
N GLN A 71 6.84 3.63 -6.26
CA GLN A 71 6.03 3.65 -7.49
C GLN A 71 6.49 2.59 -8.50
N ARG A 72 7.78 2.28 -8.51
CA ARG A 72 8.39 1.22 -9.31
C ARG A 72 9.30 0.39 -8.43
N LEU A 73 9.14 -0.91 -8.50
CA LEU A 73 10.04 -1.86 -7.86
C LEU A 73 11.04 -2.34 -8.91
N ASP A 74 12.22 -1.71 -8.95
CA ASP A 74 13.34 -2.16 -9.75
C ASP A 74 14.55 -2.46 -8.86
N ARG A 75 15.55 -3.13 -9.43
CA ARG A 75 16.77 -3.53 -8.70
C ARG A 75 17.50 -2.34 -8.08
N ARG A 76 17.48 -1.17 -8.73
CA ARG A 76 18.15 0.04 -8.22
C ARG A 76 17.45 0.57 -6.97
N VAL A 77 16.12 0.59 -6.97
CA VAL A 77 15.32 0.96 -5.80
C VAL A 77 15.56 -0.03 -4.66
N LEU A 78 15.55 -1.32 -4.97
CA LEU A 78 15.80 -2.38 -3.99
C LEU A 78 17.21 -2.26 -3.37
N ASP A 79 18.24 -2.06 -4.19
CA ASP A 79 19.61 -1.87 -3.70
C ASP A 79 19.73 -0.61 -2.85
N GLY A 80 19.11 0.49 -3.28
CA GLY A 80 19.12 1.77 -2.55
C GLY A 80 18.41 1.73 -1.19
N MET A 81 17.42 0.86 -1.05
CA MET A 81 16.73 0.61 0.22
C MET A 81 17.46 -0.44 1.09
N GLY A 82 18.45 -1.15 0.55
CA GLY A 82 19.24 -2.16 1.26
C GLY A 82 18.61 -3.56 1.29
N ALA A 83 18.06 -4.01 0.17
CA ALA A 83 17.34 -5.28 0.06
C ALA A 83 18.24 -6.47 0.39
N ASP A 84 17.71 -7.42 1.17
CA ASP A 84 18.35 -8.72 1.37
C ASP A 84 17.74 -9.75 0.41
N TYR A 85 18.38 -9.91 -0.75
CA TYR A 85 17.93 -10.87 -1.76
C TYR A 85 17.96 -12.32 -1.29
N SER A 86 18.85 -12.66 -0.34
CA SER A 86 18.89 -14.01 0.23
C SER A 86 17.62 -14.27 1.02
N PHE A 87 17.19 -13.29 1.83
CA PHE A 87 15.93 -13.35 2.57
C PHE A 87 14.70 -13.33 1.65
N ILE A 88 14.67 -12.47 0.63
CA ILE A 88 13.57 -12.43 -0.35
C ILE A 88 13.38 -13.81 -1.01
N SER A 89 14.48 -14.50 -1.34
CA SER A 89 14.46 -15.81 -1.99
C SER A 89 13.90 -16.95 -1.12
N GLU A 90 13.73 -16.73 0.19
CA GLU A 90 13.10 -17.71 1.10
C GLU A 90 11.58 -17.83 0.86
N PHE A 91 10.98 -16.89 0.12
CA PHE A 91 9.54 -16.81 -0.08
C PHE A 91 9.15 -17.26 -1.50
N PRO A 92 8.08 -18.07 -1.64
CA PRO A 92 7.60 -18.49 -2.96
C PRO A 92 7.16 -17.31 -3.82
N VAL A 93 7.63 -17.29 -5.08
CA VAL A 93 7.33 -16.23 -6.06
C VAL A 93 5.83 -16.05 -6.24
N ASP A 94 5.08 -17.16 -6.32
CA ASP A 94 3.63 -17.11 -6.48
C ASP A 94 2.94 -16.39 -5.31
N THR A 95 3.51 -16.45 -4.11
CA THR A 95 2.95 -15.82 -2.92
C THR A 95 3.27 -14.33 -2.90
N ILE A 96 4.51 -13.96 -3.23
CA ILE A 96 4.93 -12.55 -3.42
C ILE A 96 4.03 -11.89 -4.47
N THR A 97 3.85 -12.52 -5.63
CA THR A 97 3.02 -12.00 -6.73
C THR A 97 1.54 -11.97 -6.37
N ARG A 98 0.98 -13.06 -5.81
CA ARG A 98 -0.46 -13.14 -5.47
C ARG A 98 -0.85 -12.15 -4.39
N LEU A 99 -0.03 -12.02 -3.34
CA LEU A 99 -0.31 -11.09 -2.25
C LEU A 99 0.08 -9.67 -2.61
N GLY A 100 0.94 -9.50 -3.61
CA GLY A 100 1.54 -8.22 -3.91
C GLY A 100 2.29 -7.68 -2.70
N VAL A 101 3.21 -8.49 -2.13
CA VAL A 101 4.05 -8.09 -0.99
C VAL A 101 5.44 -8.67 -1.18
N VAL A 102 6.47 -7.82 -1.07
CA VAL A 102 7.88 -8.24 -1.16
C VAL A 102 8.54 -8.10 0.22
N PRO A 103 8.99 -9.21 0.84
CA PRO A 103 9.64 -9.19 2.15
C PRO A 103 11.08 -8.70 2.01
N PHE A 104 11.29 -7.40 2.23
CA PHE A 104 12.50 -6.68 1.84
C PHE A 104 13.79 -7.06 2.61
N LYS A 105 13.69 -7.15 3.93
CA LYS A 105 14.80 -7.46 4.85
C LYS A 105 14.23 -7.82 6.23
N LEU A 106 14.89 -8.73 6.93
CA LEU A 106 14.62 -8.97 8.35
C LEU A 106 15.49 -8.04 9.21
N GLU A 107 14.86 -7.16 9.98
CA GLU A 107 15.52 -6.40 11.04
C GLU A 107 15.28 -7.09 12.37
N ILE A 108 16.35 -7.35 13.13
CA ILE A 108 16.26 -7.91 14.48
C ILE A 108 16.73 -6.83 15.44
N GLU A 109 15.78 -6.22 16.14
CA GLU A 109 16.07 -5.27 17.21
C GLU A 109 16.06 -6.01 18.55
N THR A 110 17.16 -5.97 19.29
CA THR A 110 17.27 -6.62 20.62
C THR A 110 17.20 -5.53 21.68
N GLN A 111 16.14 -5.49 22.47
CA GLN A 111 16.07 -4.60 23.63
C GLN A 111 16.78 -5.23 24.82
N ILE A 112 17.53 -4.40 25.57
CA ILE A 112 18.43 -4.82 26.66
C ILE A 112 17.65 -5.52 27.81
N ASP A 113 16.34 -5.25 27.94
CA ASP A 113 15.52 -5.72 29.07
C ASP A 113 14.40 -6.71 28.69
N GLN A 114 14.11 -6.91 27.40
CA GLN A 114 13.18 -7.95 26.92
C GLN A 114 13.65 -8.52 25.59
N VAL A 115 13.67 -9.86 25.49
CA VAL A 115 13.93 -10.57 24.23
C VAL A 115 12.69 -10.48 23.35
N THR A 116 12.42 -9.30 22.82
CA THR A 116 11.34 -9.07 21.86
C THR A 116 11.97 -8.99 20.48
N GLN A 117 11.63 -9.93 19.60
CA GLN A 117 12.02 -9.87 18.20
C GLN A 117 10.94 -9.10 17.43
N VAL A 118 11.27 -7.92 16.91
CA VAL A 118 10.35 -7.11 16.10
C VAL A 118 10.66 -7.32 14.62
N TRP A 119 9.76 -8.01 13.92
CA TRP A 119 9.88 -8.27 12.49
C TRP A 119 9.25 -7.09 11.73
N LYS A 120 10.06 -6.26 11.07
CA LYS A 120 9.58 -5.12 10.27
C LYS A 120 9.48 -5.50 8.79
N PHE A 121 8.26 -5.64 8.29
CA PHE A 121 8.00 -5.82 6.86
C PHE A 121 7.63 -4.46 6.26
N HIS A 122 8.40 -4.01 5.27
CA HIS A 122 8.09 -2.77 4.54
C HIS A 122 7.22 -3.15 3.32
N VAL A 123 5.94 -2.74 3.33
CA VAL A 123 4.92 -3.15 2.36
C VAL A 123 4.06 -1.99 1.87
N ILE A 124 4.19 -1.59 0.61
CA ILE A 124 3.05 -1.09 -0.20
C ILE A 124 3.35 -1.45 -1.66
N LEU A 125 2.49 -2.26 -2.30
CA LEU A 125 2.55 -2.45 -3.76
C LEU A 125 1.41 -1.71 -4.45
N SER A 126 1.75 -0.98 -5.49
CA SER A 126 0.82 -0.58 -6.54
C SER A 126 0.47 -1.81 -7.36
N ASP A 127 -0.82 -2.04 -7.55
CA ASP A 127 -1.41 -3.08 -8.40
C ASP A 127 -0.52 -4.34 -8.67
N PRO A 128 -0.73 -5.47 -7.95
CA PRO A 128 0.06 -6.70 -8.06
C PRO A 128 0.21 -7.26 -9.49
N TRP A 129 -0.61 -6.79 -10.43
CA TRP A 129 -0.64 -7.20 -11.82
C TRP A 129 0.27 -6.37 -12.76
N MET A 130 0.99 -5.35 -12.27
CA MET A 130 1.95 -4.55 -13.06
C MET A 130 3.40 -5.06 -13.06
N TYR A 131 3.71 -6.12 -12.30
CA TYR A 131 5.09 -6.55 -12.09
C TYR A 131 5.48 -7.73 -12.98
N ASP A 132 5.71 -7.48 -14.27
CA ASP A 132 6.42 -8.44 -15.13
C ASP A 132 7.84 -8.73 -14.59
N GLU A 133 8.44 -7.75 -13.90
CA GLU A 133 9.82 -7.79 -13.40
C GLU A 133 10.03 -8.59 -12.10
N ILE A 134 8.98 -8.91 -11.31
CA ILE A 134 9.14 -9.71 -10.07
C ILE A 134 9.64 -11.13 -10.39
N SER A 135 9.27 -11.66 -11.56
CA SER A 135 9.79 -12.95 -12.04
C SER A 135 11.31 -12.97 -12.28
N MET A 136 11.96 -11.80 -12.38
CA MET A 136 13.40 -11.67 -12.61
C MET A 136 14.22 -11.46 -11.32
N LEU A 137 13.56 -11.36 -10.16
CA LEU A 137 14.21 -11.19 -8.86
C LEU A 137 14.46 -12.53 -8.12
N VAL A 138 14.07 -13.65 -8.74
CA VAL A 138 14.16 -15.01 -8.19
C VAL A 138 14.90 -15.93 -9.15
#